data_AF-A0A158DBN6-F1
#
_entry.id   AF-A0A158DBN6-F1
#
_cell.length_a   1.000
_cell.length_b   1.000
_cell.length_c   1.000
_cell.angle_alpha   90.00
_cell.angle_beta   90.00
_cell.angle_gamma   90.00
#
_symmetry.space_group_name_H-M   'P 1'
#
loop_
_entity.id
_entity.type
_entity.pdbx_description
1 polymer ?
#
loop_
_entity_poly.entity_id
_entity_poly.type
_entity_poly.pdbx_seq_one_letter_code
_entity_poly.pdbx_strand_id
1 'polypeptide(L)' 'MGNIWTEPAVSGHDTKEEAEAYDEWFRKEVQLALDEEGEDIPHDEVVATLRARAAERRKARNAR' A
#
# COMPACT_ATOMS: atom_id res chain seq x y z
N MET A 1 8.65 -26.51 1.85
CA MET A 1 7.71 -26.19 0.76
C MET A 1 8.07 -24.78 0.29
N GLY A 2 8.36 -24.60 -1.00
CA GLY A 2 8.70 -23.27 -1.52
C GLY A 2 7.51 -22.33 -1.41
N ASN A 3 7.75 -21.09 -0.97
CA ASN A 3 6.70 -20.09 -0.90
C ASN A 3 6.47 -19.55 -2.32
N ILE A 4 5.40 -19.99 -2.97
CA ILE A 4 5.07 -19.62 -4.37
C ILE A 4 5.01 -18.10 -4.55
N TRP A 5 4.65 -17.38 -3.48
CA TRP A 5 4.52 -15.92 -3.47
C TRP A 5 5.84 -15.16 -3.51
N THR A 6 6.98 -15.81 -3.22
CA THR A 6 8.31 -15.17 -3.28
C THR A 6 9.16 -15.65 -4.46
N GLU A 7 8.60 -16.48 -5.34
CA GLU A 7 9.26 -16.86 -6.59
C GLU A 7 9.18 -15.69 -7.60
N PRO A 8 10.30 -15.24 -8.19
CA PRO A 8 10.33 -14.08 -9.11
C PRO A 8 9.30 -14.16 -10.25
N ALA A 9 9.10 -15.37 -10.79
CA ALA A 9 8.16 -15.63 -11.88
C ALA A 9 6.68 -15.36 -11.52
N VAL A 10 6.34 -15.33 -10.22
CA VAL A 10 4.97 -15.17 -9.72
C VAL A 10 4.81 -13.87 -8.93
N SER A 11 5.83 -13.46 -8.19
CA SER A 11 5.80 -12.32 -7.30
C SER A 11 5.86 -10.97 -8.03
N GLY A 12 6.32 -10.94 -9.27
CA GLY A 12 6.52 -9.71 -10.04
C GLY A 12 7.78 -8.92 -9.64
N HIS A 13 8.61 -9.48 -8.76
CA HIS A 13 9.94 -8.96 -8.43
C HIS A 13 11.02 -9.60 -9.29
N ASP A 14 12.10 -8.86 -9.55
CA ASP A 14 13.20 -9.33 -10.40
C ASP A 14 14.03 -10.43 -9.73
N THR A 15 14.06 -10.45 -8.39
CA THR A 15 14.86 -11.40 -7.60
C THR A 15 14.05 -12.02 -6.47
N LYS A 16 14.51 -13.19 -6.02
CA LYS A 16 13.86 -13.92 -4.94
C LYS A 16 14.07 -13.20 -3.61
N GLU A 17 15.27 -12.68 -3.41
CA GLU A 17 15.67 -11.93 -2.23
C GLU A 17 14.81 -10.66 -2.05
N GLU A 18 14.52 -9.95 -3.15
CA GLU A 18 13.61 -8.80 -3.13
C GLU A 18 12.18 -9.22 -2.80
N ALA A 19 11.68 -10.31 -3.39
CA ALA A 19 10.35 -10.82 -3.12
C ALA A 19 10.18 -11.26 -1.66
N GLU A 20 11.20 -11.90 -1.08
CA GLU A 20 11.22 -12.29 0.34
C GLU A 20 11.26 -11.06 1.24
N ALA A 21 12.08 -10.06 0.92
CA ALA A 21 12.13 -8.81 1.68
C ALA A 21 10.79 -8.05 1.63
N TYR A 22 10.13 -8.00 0.47
CA TYR A 22 8.82 -7.40 0.31
C TYR A 22 7.74 -8.16 1.10
N ASP A 23 7.72 -9.50 1.01
CA ASP A 23 6.76 -10.34 1.73
C ASP A 23 6.90 -10.20 3.26
N GLU A 24 8.12 -10.13 3.78
CA GLU A 24 8.39 -9.86 5.20
C GLU A 24 7.89 -8.48 5.64
N TRP A 25 8.20 -7.45 4.86
CA TRP A 25 7.72 -6.09 5.16
C TRP A 25 6.19 -6.00 5.06
N PHE A 26 5.60 -6.54 4.00
CA PHE A 26 4.17 -6.47 3.74
C PHE A 26 3.36 -7.16 4.84
N ARG A 27 3.80 -8.33 5.32
CA ARG A 27 3.15 -8.99 6.46
C ARG A 27 3.21 -8.16 7.73
N LYS A 28 4.34 -7.50 8.00
CA LYS A 28 4.46 -6.59 9.17
C LYS A 28 3.52 -5.40 9.03
N GLU A 29 3.44 -4.78 7.85
CA GLU A 29 2.53 -3.67 7.58
C GLU A 29 1.07 -4.08 7.77
N VAL A 30 0.69 -5.26 7.27
CA VAL A 30 -0.67 -5.81 7.45
C VAL A 30 -0.97 -6.08 8.93
N GLN A 31 -0.03 -6.64 9.69
CA GLN A 31 -0.24 -6.84 11.13
C GLN A 31 -0.42 -5.50 11.85
N LEU A 32 0.41 -4.49 11.54
CA LEU A 32 0.26 -3.16 12.13
C LEU A 32 -1.11 -2.54 11.83
N ALA A 33 -1.63 -2.72 10.61
CA ALA A 33 -2.97 -2.23 10.24
C ALA A 33 -4.11 -3.02 10.91
N LEU A 34 -3.92 -4.33 11.17
CA LEU A 34 -4.90 -5.14 11.90
C LEU A 34 -4.89 -4.85 13.41
N ASP A 35 -3.72 -4.52 13.95
CA ASP A 35 -3.52 -4.14 15.34
C ASP A 35 -3.91 -2.68 15.61
N GLU A 36 -4.16 -1.88 14.57
CA GLU A 36 -4.62 -0.50 14.70
C GLU A 36 -6.05 -0.44 15.26
N GLU A 37 -6.18 0.03 16.50
CA GLU A 37 -7.49 0.28 17.11
C GLU A 37 -8.10 1.58 16.55
N GLY A 38 -9.11 1.44 15.69
CA GLY A 38 -9.82 2.56 15.08
C GLY A 38 -11.19 2.15 14.52
N GLU A 39 -12.04 3.15 14.23
CA GLU A 39 -13.28 2.91 13.50
C GLU A 39 -13.00 2.84 12.00
N ASP A 40 -13.63 1.87 11.33
CA ASP A 40 -13.54 1.74 9.87
C ASP A 40 -14.03 3.01 9.17
N ILE A 41 -13.30 3.47 8.16
CA ILE A 41 -13.68 4.64 7.39
C ILE A 41 -14.63 4.23 6.25
N PRO A 42 -15.80 4.86 6.10
CA PRO A 42 -16.70 4.60 4.96
C PRO A 42 -16.01 4.87 3.62
N HIS A 43 -16.32 4.05 2.61
CA HIS A 43 -15.73 4.17 1.27
C HIS A 43 -15.84 5.59 0.69
N ASP A 44 -17.04 6.19 0.77
CA ASP A 44 -17.30 7.51 0.21
C ASP A 44 -16.46 8.61 0.89
N GLU A 45 -16.18 8.46 2.19
CA GLU A 45 -15.35 9.38 2.94
C GLU A 45 -13.88 9.30 2.52
N VAL A 46 -13.35 8.08 2.31
CA VAL A 46 -12.00 7.88 1.77
C VAL A 46 -11.88 8.53 0.39
N VAL A 47 -12.87 8.31 -0.49
CA VAL A 47 -12.88 8.88 -1.84
C VAL A 47 -12.94 10.41 -1.80
N ALA A 48 -13.78 10.99 -0.95
CA ALA A 48 -13.88 12.44 -0.78
C ALA A 48 -12.55 13.03 -0.31
N THR A 49 -11.93 12.41 0.70
CA THR A 49 -10.62 12.83 1.25
C THR A 49 -9.52 12.81 0.19
N LEU A 50 -9.43 11.73 -0.60
CA LEU A 50 -8.43 11.61 -1.66
C LEU A 50 -8.67 12.63 -2.80
N ARG A 51 -9.93 12.87 -3.19
CA ARG A 51 -10.28 13.89 -4.19
C ARG A 51 -9.87 15.29 -3.74
N ALA A 52 -10.14 15.64 -2.48
CA ALA A 52 -9.75 16.92 -1.91
C ALA A 52 -8.22 17.09 -1.93
N ARG A 53 -7.47 16.10 -1.44
CA ARG A 53 -5.98 16.11 -1.47
C ARG A 53 -5.45 16.28 -2.89
N ALA A 54 -6.05 15.60 -3.87
CA ALA A 54 -5.64 15.72 -5.26
C ALA A 54 -5.95 17.11 -5.86
N ALA A 55 -7.08 17.73 -5.51
CA ALA A 55 -7.43 19.07 -5.94
C ALA A 55 -6.44 20.12 -5.41
N GLU A 56 -6.07 20.02 -4.13
CA GLU A 56 -5.08 20.91 -3.51
C GLU A 56 -3.71 20.80 -4.19
N ARG A 57 -3.25 19.57 -4.48
CA ARG A 57 -1.99 19.37 -5.23
C ARG A 57 -2.03 19.99 -6.63
N ARG A 58 -3.18 19.97 -7.32
CA ARG A 58 -3.35 20.60 -8.64
C ARG A 58 -3.31 22.13 -8.54
N LYS A 59 -3.98 22.71 -7.55
CA LYS A 59 -3.92 24.17 -7.30
C LYS A 59 -2.49 24.61 -7.01
N ALA A 60 -1.79 23.90 -6.14
CA ALA A 60 -0.39 24.20 -5.80
C ALA A 60 0.54 24.14 -7.01
N ARG A 61 0.34 23.18 -7.92
CA ARG A 61 1.11 23.11 -9.17
C ARG A 61 0.79 24.25 -10.14
N ASN A 62 -0.47 24.64 -10.24
CA ASN A 62 -0.90 25.72 -11.15
C ASN A 62 -0.57 27.12 -10.62
N ALA A 63 -0.25 27.24 -9.33
CA ALA A 63 0.21 28.49 -8.71
C ALA A 63 1.73 28.70 -8.82
N ARG A 64 2.45 27.74 -9.42
CA ARG A 64 3.88 27.82 -9.77
C ARG A 64 4.04 28.31 -11.20
#